data_AF-A0A7S1M6U7-F1
#
_entry.id   AF-A0A7S1M6U7-F1
#
_cell.length_a   1.000
_cell.length_b   1.000
_cell.length_c   1.000
_cell.angle_alpha   90.00
_cell.angle_beta   90.00
_cell.angle_gamma   90.00
#
_symmetry.space_group_name_H-M   'P 1'
#
loop_
_entity.id
_entity.type
_entity.pdbx_description
1 polymer ?
#
loop_
_entity_poly.entity_id
_entity_poly.type
_entity_poly.pdbx_seq_one_letter_code
_entity_poly.pdbx_strand_id
1 'polypeptide(L)'
;LKLVWLKFASVLSFKCQSRASCPCGHWVCDPVFAMAVNTGYVRESAVIPASLDTVWGLILPMNFKFSKQISQATREGDSGPLGACNVCYVDNTVQTVRVTEVSERLPNTRSIGMEYVASDPAMSYAARMDTIVLKAITCSEAPATYVEFSSDFSSDATMEVLEDSKFKKHEFFKDLSAFLKK
;
A
#
# COMPACT_ATOMS: atom_id res chain seq x y z
N LEU A 1 -39.35 -24.64 22.78
CA LEU A 1 -38.32 -25.48 23.42
C LEU A 1 -36.97 -24.81 23.26
N LYS A 2 -36.24 -24.60 24.36
CA LYS A 2 -34.90 -23.98 24.43
C LYS A 2 -33.83 -25.04 24.11
N LEU A 3 -32.89 -24.77 23.20
CA LEU A 3 -31.69 -25.61 23.01
C LEU A 3 -30.44 -24.87 23.50
N VAL A 4 -30.13 -25.18 24.76
CA VAL A 4 -28.85 -25.63 25.35
C VAL A 4 -27.55 -25.34 24.59
N TRP A 5 -26.68 -24.62 25.30
CA TRP A 5 -25.24 -24.44 25.12
C TRP A 5 -24.45 -25.75 25.28
N LEU A 6 -23.38 -25.93 24.49
CA LEU A 6 -22.30 -26.87 24.78
C LEU A 6 -20.95 -26.17 24.66
N LYS A 7 -20.34 -25.93 25.83
CA LYS A 7 -18.94 -25.54 26.01
C LYS A 7 -18.08 -26.78 25.89
N PHE A 8 -17.01 -26.71 25.08
CA PHE A 8 -15.88 -27.62 25.19
C PHE A 8 -14.76 -26.95 25.99
N ALA A 9 -14.35 -27.63 27.05
CA ALA A 9 -13.19 -27.28 27.86
C ALA A 9 -11.92 -27.90 27.26
N SER A 10 -10.81 -27.18 27.31
CA SER A 10 -9.51 -27.82 27.52
C SER A 10 -8.64 -26.88 28.35
N VAL A 11 -8.34 -27.35 29.55
CA VAL A 11 -7.46 -26.76 30.54
C VAL A 11 -6.04 -27.19 30.18
N LEU A 12 -5.18 -26.23 29.88
CA LEU A 12 -3.73 -26.42 29.92
C LEU A 12 -3.14 -25.34 30.82
N SER A 13 -3.17 -25.66 32.11
CA SER A 13 -2.43 -24.98 33.15
C SER A 13 -0.95 -25.38 33.03
N PHE A 14 -0.14 -24.54 32.38
CA PHE A 14 1.31 -24.64 32.51
C PHE A 14 1.75 -23.88 33.76
N LYS A 15 2.15 -24.64 34.78
CA LYS A 15 2.81 -24.11 35.98
C LYS A 15 4.31 -24.31 35.83
N CYS A 16 5.04 -23.27 36.23
CA CYS A 16 6.42 -23.30 36.71
C CYS A 16 7.54 -23.43 35.65
N GLN A 17 8.27 -22.33 35.44
CA GLN A 17 9.70 -22.41 35.59
C GLN A 17 10.22 -21.17 36.32
N SER A 18 10.78 -21.45 37.49
CA SER A 18 11.49 -20.55 38.39
C SER A 18 12.56 -19.75 37.65
N ARG A 19 12.68 -18.45 37.98
CA ARG A 19 13.90 -17.66 37.73
C ARG A 19 15.09 -18.39 38.39
N ALA A 20 15.89 -19.06 37.58
CA ALA A 20 17.25 -19.41 37.96
C ALA A 20 18.12 -18.18 37.69
N SER A 21 18.51 -17.48 38.76
CA SER A 21 19.63 -16.54 38.73
C SER A 21 20.92 -17.33 38.51
N CYS A 22 21.58 -17.13 37.37
CA CYS A 22 22.92 -17.65 37.13
C CYS A 22 23.94 -16.85 37.98
N PRO A 23 24.93 -17.48 38.66
CA PRO A 23 25.88 -16.78 39.52
C PRO A 23 27.07 -16.14 38.76
N CYS A 24 27.10 -16.20 37.43
CA CYS A 24 28.12 -15.53 36.64
C CYS A 24 27.56 -14.20 36.12
N GLY A 25 28.10 -13.08 36.62
CA GLY A 25 27.69 -11.72 36.27
C GLY A 25 28.01 -11.35 34.81
N HIS A 26 27.34 -11.98 33.86
CA HIS A 26 27.35 -11.62 32.47
C HIS A 26 25.97 -11.11 32.08
N TRP A 27 25.93 -9.87 31.60
CA TRP A 27 24.74 -9.23 31.07
C TRP A 27 24.14 -10.13 29.99
N VAL A 28 22.95 -10.68 30.24
CA VAL A 28 22.15 -11.31 29.20
C VAL A 28 21.67 -10.15 28.33
N CYS A 29 22.37 -9.91 27.23
CA CYS A 29 21.77 -9.14 26.15
C CYS A 29 20.47 -9.85 25.79
N ASP A 30 19.35 -9.20 26.04
CA ASP A 30 18.05 -9.66 25.53
C ASP A 30 18.26 -10.05 24.06
N PRO A 31 17.70 -11.18 23.60
CA PRO A 31 17.69 -11.48 22.19
C PRO A 31 16.86 -10.38 21.54
N VAL A 32 17.55 -9.37 20.99
CA VAL A 32 16.98 -8.47 20.01
C VAL A 32 16.47 -9.43 18.94
N PHE A 33 15.15 -9.60 18.91
CA PHE A 33 14.48 -10.36 17.86
C PHE A 33 15.07 -9.82 16.56
N ALA A 34 15.85 -10.64 15.88
CA ALA A 34 16.37 -10.30 14.57
C ALA A 34 15.14 -10.20 13.67
N MET A 35 14.58 -8.99 13.60
CA MET A 35 13.52 -8.66 12.66
C MET A 35 14.09 -9.04 11.30
N ALA A 36 13.43 -9.96 10.61
CA ALA A 36 13.86 -10.39 9.30
C ALA A 36 13.97 -9.14 8.41
N VAL A 37 15.19 -8.76 8.04
CA VAL A 37 15.44 -7.60 7.19
C VAL A 37 14.88 -7.95 5.83
N ASN A 38 13.72 -7.40 5.50
CA ASN A 38 13.22 -7.39 4.14
C ASN A 38 13.71 -6.10 3.47
N THR A 39 13.77 -6.13 2.14
CA THR A 39 14.22 -4.97 1.35
C THR A 39 13.19 -3.84 1.32
N GLY A 40 12.07 -3.95 2.04
CA GLY A 40 11.02 -2.91 2.12
C GLY A 40 10.39 -2.53 0.79
N TYR A 41 10.66 -3.24 -0.31
CA TYR A 41 10.37 -2.75 -1.65
C TYR A 41 9.45 -3.70 -2.41
N VAL A 42 8.33 -3.16 -2.92
CA VAL A 42 7.32 -3.90 -3.70
C VAL A 42 7.08 -3.18 -5.02
N ARG A 43 7.36 -3.84 -6.14
CA ARG A 43 7.16 -3.30 -7.49
C ARG A 43 6.32 -4.25 -8.32
N GLU A 44 5.21 -3.75 -8.82
CA GLU A 44 4.30 -4.50 -9.67
C GLU A 44 4.01 -3.70 -10.95
N SER A 45 3.75 -4.39 -12.05
CA SER A 45 3.49 -3.74 -13.33
C SER A 45 2.44 -4.46 -14.14
N ALA A 46 1.69 -3.70 -14.94
CA ALA A 46 0.65 -4.21 -15.82
C ALA A 46 0.59 -3.42 -17.13
N VAL A 47 0.03 -4.04 -18.17
CA VAL A 47 -0.27 -3.39 -19.45
C VAL A 47 -1.75 -3.09 -19.50
N ILE A 48 -2.09 -1.83 -19.75
CA ILE A 48 -3.46 -1.35 -19.82
C ILE A 48 -3.78 -0.96 -21.27
N PRO A 49 -4.88 -1.47 -21.85
CA PRO A 49 -5.27 -1.18 -23.24
C PRO A 49 -5.96 0.19 -23.34
N ALA A 50 -5.22 1.26 -23.06
CA ALA A 50 -5.67 2.64 -23.22
C ALA A 50 -4.49 3.59 -23.52
N SER A 51 -4.81 4.76 -24.07
CA SER A 51 -3.83 5.83 -24.31
C SER A 51 -3.28 6.39 -22.99
N LEU A 52 -2.02 6.81 -23.04
CA LEU A 52 -1.31 7.34 -21.88
C LEU A 52 -2.02 8.57 -21.29
N ASP A 53 -2.59 9.44 -22.13
CA ASP A 53 -3.33 10.62 -21.68
C ASP A 53 -4.57 10.28 -20.86
N THR A 54 -5.32 9.27 -21.29
CA THR A 54 -6.54 8.83 -20.60
C THR A 54 -6.19 8.25 -19.23
N VAL A 55 -5.17 7.38 -19.18
CA VAL A 55 -4.70 6.77 -17.92
C VAL A 55 -4.14 7.84 -16.98
N TRP A 56 -3.36 8.77 -17.50
CA TRP A 56 -2.79 9.87 -16.72
C TRP A 56 -3.87 10.80 -16.15
N GLY A 57 -4.88 11.14 -16.94
CA GLY A 57 -6.01 11.97 -16.49
C GLY A 57 -6.84 11.34 -15.36
N LEU A 58 -6.77 10.02 -15.18
CA LEU A 58 -7.40 9.32 -14.05
C LEU A 58 -6.54 9.30 -12.79
N ILE A 59 -5.21 9.22 -12.95
CA ILE A 59 -4.26 9.09 -11.84
C ILE A 59 -3.89 10.46 -11.26
N LEU A 60 -3.59 11.44 -12.11
CA LEU A 60 -3.17 12.79 -11.70
C LEU A 60 -4.11 13.49 -10.70
N PRO A 61 -5.45 13.47 -10.86
CA PRO A 61 -6.34 14.13 -9.91
C PRO A 61 -6.46 13.41 -8.57
N MET A 62 -5.88 12.20 -8.40
CA MET A 62 -5.91 11.43 -7.15
C MET A 62 -7.32 11.13 -6.61
N ASN A 63 -8.33 11.18 -7.49
CA ASN A 63 -9.72 10.92 -7.12
C ASN A 63 -10.09 9.43 -7.11
N PHE A 64 -9.24 8.58 -7.71
CA PHE A 64 -9.36 7.12 -7.77
C PHE A 64 -10.78 6.56 -8.03
N LYS A 65 -11.57 7.22 -8.88
CA LYS A 65 -12.97 6.84 -9.18
C LYS A 65 -13.13 5.42 -9.76
N PHE A 66 -12.04 4.84 -10.26
CA PHE A 66 -12.01 3.48 -10.79
C PHE A 66 -11.84 2.42 -9.70
N SER A 67 -11.27 2.76 -8.54
CA SER A 67 -11.01 1.80 -7.47
C SER A 67 -12.26 1.55 -6.64
N LYS A 68 -12.57 0.27 -6.38
CA LYS A 68 -13.69 -0.11 -5.51
C LYS A 68 -13.38 0.04 -4.02
N GLN A 69 -12.10 0.20 -3.67
CA GLN A 69 -11.63 0.27 -2.29
C GLN A 69 -11.72 1.67 -1.70
N ILE A 70 -11.84 2.69 -2.55
CA ILE A 70 -11.82 4.09 -2.15
C ILE A 70 -13.27 4.60 -2.17
N SER A 71 -13.72 5.08 -1.01
CA SER A 71 -15.07 5.62 -0.84
C SER A 71 -15.12 7.10 -1.24
N GLN A 72 -14.13 7.87 -0.79
CA GLN A 72 -14.03 9.29 -1.06
C GLN A 72 -12.56 9.74 -1.10
N ALA A 73 -12.20 10.59 -2.05
CA ALA A 73 -10.91 11.26 -2.07
C ALA A 73 -11.17 12.77 -2.05
N THR A 74 -10.59 13.46 -1.08
CA THR A 74 -10.70 14.90 -0.91
C THR A 74 -9.31 15.51 -0.98
N ARG A 75 -9.09 16.43 -1.92
CA ARG A 75 -7.84 17.17 -2.03
C ARG A 75 -7.87 18.40 -1.13
N GLU A 76 -6.85 18.56 -0.29
CA GLU A 76 -6.69 19.76 0.53
C GLU A 76 -5.76 20.76 -0.18
N GLY A 77 -6.31 21.91 -0.59
CA GLY A 77 -5.53 23.03 -1.15
C GLY A 77 -5.67 23.28 -2.67
N ASP A 78 -5.31 24.50 -3.07
CA ASP A 78 -5.62 25.13 -4.36
C ASP A 78 -4.81 24.61 -5.57
N SER A 79 -5.55 24.43 -6.68
CA SER A 79 -5.22 24.53 -8.11
C SER A 79 -3.94 23.91 -8.72
N GLY A 80 -3.10 23.17 -7.99
CA GLY A 80 -1.90 22.51 -8.54
C GLY A 80 -1.98 20.97 -8.53
N PRO A 81 -1.14 20.24 -9.30
CA PRO A 81 -1.04 18.78 -9.23
C PRO A 81 -0.26 18.28 -8.00
N LEU A 82 0.48 19.15 -7.31
CA LEU A 82 1.15 18.90 -6.03
C LEU A 82 0.22 19.24 -4.85
N GLY A 83 0.36 18.54 -3.72
CA GLY A 83 -0.46 18.80 -2.52
C GLY A 83 -0.80 17.56 -1.70
N ALA A 84 -1.58 17.75 -0.64
CA ALA A 84 -2.08 16.67 0.21
C ALA A 84 -3.49 16.25 -0.25
N CYS A 85 -3.73 14.95 -0.25
CA CYS A 85 -5.00 14.31 -0.59
C CYS A 85 -5.37 13.37 0.56
N ASN A 86 -6.56 13.56 1.12
CA ASN A 86 -7.14 12.63 2.08
C ASN A 86 -7.96 11.59 1.33
N VAL A 87 -7.52 10.34 1.42
CA VAL A 87 -8.19 9.18 0.82
C VAL A 87 -8.90 8.42 1.92
N CYS A 88 -10.23 8.35 1.82
CA CYS A 88 -11.08 7.55 2.66
C CYS A 88 -11.35 6.22 1.96
N TYR A 89 -11.10 5.12 2.66
CA TYR A 89 -11.33 3.78 2.18
C TYR A 89 -12.69 3.24 2.66
N VAL A 90 -13.15 2.15 2.06
CA VAL A 90 -14.43 1.50 2.40
C VAL A 90 -14.42 0.87 3.81
N ASP A 91 -13.24 0.55 4.33
CA ASP A 91 -13.03 0.04 5.69
C ASP A 91 -13.04 1.15 6.77
N ASN A 92 -13.38 2.39 6.40
CA ASN A 92 -13.34 3.60 7.21
C ASN A 92 -11.92 4.04 7.60
N THR A 93 -10.89 3.50 6.96
CA THR A 93 -9.53 4.02 7.14
C THR A 93 -9.35 5.32 6.35
N VAL A 94 -8.73 6.30 6.98
CA VAL A 94 -8.43 7.60 6.36
C VAL A 94 -6.92 7.74 6.26
N GLN A 95 -6.41 7.95 5.05
CA GLN A 95 -4.99 8.14 4.82
C GLN A 95 -4.74 9.48 4.14
N THR A 96 -3.81 10.26 4.71
CA THR A 96 -3.33 11.51 4.12
C THR A 96 -2.12 11.20 3.26
N VAL A 97 -2.27 11.37 1.95
CA VAL A 97 -1.24 11.14 0.93
C VAL A 97 -0.77 12.49 0.39
N ARG A 98 0.53 12.73 0.40
CA ARG A 98 1.15 13.93 -0.16
C ARG A 98 1.82 13.61 -1.48
N VAL A 99 1.45 14.31 -2.55
CA VAL A 99 2.11 14.20 -3.85
C VAL A 99 3.42 14.97 -3.79
N THR A 100 4.54 14.26 -3.94
CA THR A 100 5.90 14.79 -3.80
C THR A 100 6.48 15.24 -5.13
N GLU A 101 6.22 14.48 -6.20
CA GLU A 101 6.75 14.74 -7.53
C GLU A 101 5.69 14.46 -8.59
N VAL A 102 5.62 15.32 -9.61
CA VAL A 102 4.87 15.07 -10.84
C VAL A 102 5.78 15.41 -12.00
N SER A 103 6.02 14.42 -12.85
CA SER A 103 6.98 14.48 -13.95
C SER A 103 6.27 14.18 -15.27
N GLU A 104 6.03 15.23 -16.06
CA GLU A 104 5.43 15.17 -17.41
C GLU A 104 6.43 15.57 -18.51
N ARG A 105 7.72 15.62 -18.17
CA ARG A 105 8.79 16.16 -19.02
C ARG A 105 8.92 15.45 -20.37
N LEU A 106 8.64 14.15 -20.41
CA LEU A 106 8.79 13.34 -21.62
C LEU A 106 7.41 13.01 -22.22
N PRO A 107 7.26 13.05 -23.55
CA PRO A 107 5.97 12.80 -24.19
C PRO A 107 5.49 11.35 -24.00
N ASN A 108 6.42 10.39 -23.89
CA ASN A 108 6.11 8.97 -23.81
C ASN A 108 6.13 8.41 -22.37
N THR A 109 6.55 9.20 -21.38
CA THR A 109 6.73 8.74 -20.01
C THR A 109 6.21 9.79 -19.04
N ARG A 110 5.33 9.38 -18.13
CA ARG A 110 4.84 10.22 -17.03
C ARG A 110 5.08 9.50 -15.71
N SER A 111 5.39 10.25 -14.66
CA SER A 111 5.56 9.67 -13.33
C SER A 111 4.99 10.57 -12.25
N ILE A 112 4.47 9.94 -11.20
CA ILE A 112 3.98 10.59 -10.00
C ILE A 112 4.58 9.92 -8.77
N GLY A 113 5.15 10.73 -7.89
CA GLY A 113 5.67 10.34 -6.58
C GLY A 113 4.70 10.78 -5.49
N MET A 114 4.46 9.89 -4.53
CA MET A 114 3.52 10.08 -3.44
C MET A 114 4.12 9.58 -2.13
N GLU A 115 3.78 10.22 -1.03
CA GLU A 115 4.22 9.85 0.30
C GLU A 115 3.03 9.79 1.23
N TYR A 116 2.96 8.72 2.03
CA TYR A 116 1.91 8.56 3.03
C TYR A 116 2.34 9.29 4.31
N VAL A 117 1.59 10.32 4.69
CA VAL A 117 1.93 11.21 5.80
C VAL A 117 1.27 10.77 7.10
N ALA A 118 -0.01 10.38 7.03
CA ALA A 118 -0.78 9.98 8.20
C ALA A 118 -1.82 8.92 7.83
N SER A 119 -2.18 8.10 8.80
CA SER A 119 -3.27 7.14 8.68
C SER A 119 -4.06 7.06 10.00
N ASP A 120 -5.37 6.98 9.90
CA ASP A 120 -6.27 6.66 11.00
C ASP A 120 -7.12 5.46 10.57
N PRO A 121 -6.92 4.26 11.15
CA PRO A 121 -6.03 3.91 12.26
C PRO A 121 -4.54 3.91 11.88
N ALA A 122 -3.67 3.94 12.89
CA ALA A 122 -2.22 3.89 12.71
C ALA A 122 -1.79 2.55 12.06
N MET A 123 -1.03 2.65 10.98
CA MET A 123 -0.44 1.49 10.30
C MET A 123 0.80 0.98 11.05
N SER A 124 1.22 -0.25 10.78
CA SER A 124 2.36 -0.88 11.45
C SER A 124 3.74 -0.45 10.92
N TYR A 125 3.80 0.47 9.96
CA TYR A 125 5.04 1.00 9.38
C TYR A 125 5.10 2.52 9.55
N ALA A 126 6.30 3.05 9.73
CA ALA A 126 6.52 4.48 9.94
C ALA A 126 6.36 5.33 8.67
N ALA A 127 6.83 4.84 7.52
CA ALA A 127 6.78 5.60 6.27
C ALA A 127 6.61 4.70 5.05
N ARG A 128 5.92 5.24 4.04
CA ARG A 128 5.75 4.61 2.72
C ARG A 128 5.83 5.66 1.62
N MET A 129 6.70 5.42 0.66
CA MET A 129 6.84 6.23 -0.55
C MET A 129 6.42 5.41 -1.76
N ASP A 130 5.46 5.92 -2.50
CA ASP A 130 4.91 5.28 -3.68
C ASP A 130 5.32 6.04 -4.93
N THR A 131 5.65 5.30 -5.98
CA THR A 131 5.92 5.88 -7.30
C THR A 131 5.12 5.11 -8.33
N ILE A 132 4.36 5.86 -9.14
CA ILE A 132 3.66 5.30 -10.30
C ILE A 132 4.32 5.86 -11.56
N VAL A 133 4.76 4.98 -12.44
CA VAL A 133 5.36 5.32 -13.72
C VAL A 133 4.48 4.78 -14.84
N LEU A 134 4.11 5.65 -15.77
CA LEU A 134 3.39 5.33 -16.99
C LEU A 134 4.32 5.48 -18.19
N LYS A 135 4.32 4.50 -19.08
CA LYS A 135 5.05 4.54 -20.36
C LYS A 135 4.11 4.16 -21.50
N ALA A 136 4.08 4.97 -22.55
CA ALA A 136 3.31 4.66 -23.75
C ALA A 136 3.99 3.52 -24.51
N ILE A 137 3.21 2.53 -24.93
CA ILE A 137 3.68 1.46 -25.80
C ILE A 137 3.47 1.91 -27.25
N THR A 138 4.55 2.17 -27.97
CA THR A 138 4.51 2.70 -29.34
C THR A 138 4.35 1.62 -30.41
N CYS A 139 4.75 0.38 -30.10
CA CYS A 139 4.72 -0.74 -31.03
C CYS A 139 3.71 -1.79 -30.53
N SER A 140 2.42 -1.54 -30.75
CA SER A 140 1.34 -2.47 -30.44
C SER A 140 0.20 -2.30 -31.46
N GLU A 141 -0.62 -3.34 -31.64
CA GLU A 141 -1.79 -3.30 -32.53
C GLU A 141 -2.83 -2.27 -32.06
N ALA A 142 -2.88 -1.99 -30.75
CA ALA A 142 -3.77 -1.01 -30.14
C ALA A 142 -2.98 -0.07 -29.20
N PRO A 143 -3.46 1.17 -28.97
CA PRO A 143 -2.82 2.08 -28.02
C PRO A 143 -2.87 1.47 -26.61
N ALA A 144 -1.70 1.18 -26.06
CA ALA A 144 -1.55 0.60 -24.74
C ALA A 144 -0.53 1.37 -23.90
N THR A 145 -0.71 1.33 -22.59
CA THR A 145 0.16 1.98 -21.62
C THR A 145 0.70 0.95 -20.64
N TYR A 146 2.03 0.94 -20.49
CA TYR A 146 2.70 0.20 -19.42
C TYR A 146 2.60 1.02 -18.14
N VAL A 147 2.03 0.42 -17.10
CA VAL A 147 1.89 1.01 -15.78
C VAL A 147 2.75 0.23 -14.81
N GLU A 148 3.58 0.94 -14.08
CA GLU A 148 4.43 0.40 -13.04
C GLU A 148 4.11 1.12 -11.73
N PHE A 149 3.92 0.35 -10.67
CA PHE A 149 3.66 0.86 -9.34
C PHE A 149 4.69 0.24 -8.39
N SER A 150 5.61 1.07 -7.91
CA SER A 150 6.54 0.75 -6.83
C SER A 150 6.12 1.39 -5.50
N SER A 151 6.37 0.67 -4.41
CA SER A 151 6.29 1.17 -3.05
C SER A 151 7.57 0.84 -2.32
N ASP A 152 8.14 1.84 -1.67
CA ASP A 152 9.26 1.75 -0.75
C ASP A 152 8.74 1.95 0.67
N PHE A 153 9.00 0.97 1.53
CA PHE A 153 8.57 0.92 2.91
C PHE A 153 9.78 1.09 3.82
N SER A 154 9.55 1.69 4.99
CA SER A 154 10.54 1.70 6.07
C SER A 154 10.87 0.28 6.54
N SER A 155 12.06 0.11 7.12
CA SER A 155 12.62 -1.19 7.53
C SER A 155 11.84 -1.91 8.64
N ASP A 156 10.84 -1.25 9.23
CA ASP A 156 9.93 -1.78 10.23
C ASP A 156 8.70 -2.50 9.62
N ALA A 157 8.54 -2.47 8.29
CA ALA A 157 7.45 -3.15 7.61
C ALA A 157 7.55 -4.69 7.76
N THR A 158 6.44 -5.32 8.14
CA THR A 158 6.34 -6.79 8.24
C THR A 158 6.06 -7.41 6.87
N MET A 159 6.35 -8.71 6.72
CA MET A 159 6.09 -9.43 5.46
C MET A 159 4.61 -9.39 5.06
N GLU A 160 3.70 -9.47 6.03
CA GLU A 160 2.25 -9.41 5.80
C GLU A 160 1.83 -8.09 5.14
N VAL A 161 2.46 -6.96 5.50
CA VAL A 161 2.20 -5.65 4.87
C VAL A 161 2.70 -5.61 3.43
N LEU A 162 3.85 -6.23 3.15
CA LEU A 162 4.39 -6.29 1.78
C LEU A 162 3.50 -7.14 0.87
N GLU A 163 3.01 -8.27 1.37
CA GLU A 163 2.08 -9.14 0.65
C GLU A 163 0.74 -8.45 0.40
N ASP A 164 0.16 -7.82 1.42
CA ASP A 164 -1.07 -7.03 1.29
C ASP A 164 -0.90 -5.89 0.26
N SER A 165 0.23 -5.18 0.31
CA SER A 165 0.57 -4.12 -0.66
C SER A 165 0.64 -4.65 -2.09
N LYS A 166 1.17 -5.86 -2.30
CA LYS A 166 1.20 -6.51 -3.60
C LYS A 166 -0.20 -6.80 -4.12
N PHE A 167 -1.07 -7.38 -3.30
CA PHE A 167 -2.44 -7.68 -3.69
C PHE A 167 -3.24 -6.40 -4.02
N LYS A 168 -3.10 -5.36 -3.21
CA LYS A 168 -3.73 -4.04 -3.47
C LYS A 168 -3.30 -3.44 -4.79
N LYS A 169 -2.01 -3.54 -5.17
CA LYS A 169 -1.54 -3.09 -6.50
C LYS A 169 -2.14 -3.90 -7.64
N HIS A 170 -2.27 -5.22 -7.47
CA HIS A 170 -2.89 -6.07 -8.48
C HIS A 170 -4.38 -5.73 -8.68
N GLU A 171 -5.10 -5.47 -7.59
CA GLU A 171 -6.49 -5.02 -7.63
C GLU A 171 -6.61 -3.64 -8.29
N PHE A 172 -5.71 -2.71 -7.97
CA PHE A 172 -5.62 -1.40 -8.61
C PHE A 172 -5.54 -1.51 -10.15
N PHE A 173 -4.67 -2.39 -10.66
CA PHE A 173 -4.56 -2.59 -12.11
C PHE A 173 -5.81 -3.24 -12.72
N LYS A 174 -6.42 -4.20 -12.02
CA LYS A 174 -7.66 -4.84 -12.46
C LYS A 174 -8.80 -3.83 -12.54
N ASP A 175 -8.98 -3.02 -11.51
CA ASP A 175 -10.03 -1.99 -11.43
C ASP A 175 -9.83 -0.91 -12.50
N LEU A 176 -8.59 -0.46 -12.71
CA LEU A 176 -8.27 0.51 -13.76
C LEU A 176 -8.56 -0.06 -15.16
N SER A 177 -8.18 -1.33 -15.41
CA SER A 177 -8.48 -1.99 -16.68
C SER A 177 -9.98 -2.22 -16.90
N ALA A 178 -10.75 -2.47 -15.83
CA ALA A 178 -12.19 -2.68 -15.89
C ALA A 178 -12.94 -1.36 -16.13
N PHE A 179 -12.49 -0.27 -15.53
CA PHE A 179 -13.07 1.06 -15.70
C PHE A 179 -12.92 1.57 -17.14
N LEU A 180 -11.79 1.28 -17.79
CA LEU A 180 -11.52 1.72 -19.17
C LEU A 180 -12.24 0.89 -20.24
N LYS A 181 -12.71 -0.31 -19.92
CA LYS A 181 -13.50 -1.16 -20.82
C LYS A 181 -14.98 -0.77 -20.85
N LYS A 182 -15.41 0.07 -19.92
CA LYS A 182 -16.80 0.50 -19.75
C LYS A 182 -17.09 1.75 -20.56
#